data_AF-A0A721JL90-F1
#
_entry.id   AF-A0A721JL90-F1
#
_cell.length_a   1.000
_cell.length_b   1.000
_cell.length_c   1.000
_cell.angle_alpha   90.00
_cell.angle_beta   90.00
_cell.angle_gamma   90.00
#
_symmetry.space_group_name_H-M   'P 1'
#
loop_
_entity.id
_entity.type
_entity.pdbx_description
1 polymer ?
#
loop_
_entity_poly.entity_id
_entity_poly.type
_entity_poly.pdbx_seq_one_letter_code
_entity_poly.pdbx_strand_id
1 'polypeptide(L)' 'MSKIRVLSVDDSALMRQIMTEIINSHSDMEMVATAPDPLVARD' A
#
# COMPACT_ATOMS: atom_id res chain seq x y z
N MET A 1 11.42 14.79 -8.58
CA MET A 1 11.35 13.32 -8.79
C MET A 1 9.93 12.88 -8.49
N SER A 2 9.38 11.93 -9.26
CA SER A 2 8.10 11.29 -8.92
C SER A 2 8.32 10.31 -7.77
N LYS A 3 7.39 10.27 -6.80
CA LYS A 3 7.42 9.27 -5.73
C LYS A 3 7.22 7.85 -6.29
N ILE A 4 7.78 6.86 -5.61
CA ILE A 4 7.52 5.44 -5.84
C ILE A 4 6.09 5.14 -5.39
N ARG A 5 5.26 4.67 -6.30
CA ARG A 5 3.85 4.34 -6.04
C ARG A 5 3.75 2.89 -5.59
N VAL A 6 3.10 2.67 -4.45
CA VAL A 6 3.02 1.35 -3.80
C VAL A 6 1.56 0.89 -3.66
N LEU A 7 1.32 -0.38 -3.97
CA LEU A 7 0.08 -1.11 -3.66
C LEU A 7 0.44 -2.24 -2.70
N SER A 8 -0.26 -2.36 -1.59
CA SER A 8 -0.10 -3.48 -0.64
C SER A 8 -1.25 -4.47 -0.78
N VAL A 9 -0.93 -5.77 -0.86
CA VAL A 9 -1.91 -6.87 -0.89
C VAL A 9 -1.70 -7.73 0.34
N ASP A 10 -2.69 -7.77 1.23
CA ASP A 10 -2.60 -8.47 2.53
C ASP A 10 -4.00 -8.82 3.05
N ASP A 11 -4.16 -10.02 3.62
CA ASP A 11 -5.45 -10.53 4.12
C ASP A 11 -5.86 -9.91 5.47
N SER A 12 -4.93 -9.24 6.18
CA SER A 12 -5.18 -8.53 7.43
C SER A 12 -5.44 -7.03 7.21
N ALA A 13 -6.63 -6.58 7.63
CA ALA A 13 -6.97 -5.15 7.60
C ALA A 13 -6.03 -4.29 8.46
N LEU A 14 -5.57 -4.82 9.60
CA LEU A 14 -4.63 -4.14 10.48
C LEU A 14 -3.28 -3.94 9.78
N MET A 15 -2.76 -4.96 9.09
CA MET A 15 -1.49 -4.84 8.40
C MET A 15 -1.55 -3.83 7.25
N ARG A 16 -2.64 -3.77 6.49
CA ARG A 16 -2.81 -2.73 5.45
C ARG A 16 -2.74 -1.32 6.03
N GLN A 17 -3.32 -1.08 7.21
CA GLN A 17 -3.23 0.21 7.89
C GLN A 17 -1.79 0.52 8.32
N ILE A 18 -1.12 -0.41 8.99
CA ILE A 18 0.27 -0.26 9.44
C ILE A 18 1.21 -0.02 8.25
N MET A 19 1.08 -0.80 7.18
CA MET A 19 1.89 -0.65 5.96
C MET A 19 1.64 0.69 5.28
N THR A 20 0.41 1.21 5.30
CA THR A 20 0.09 2.53 4.77
C THR A 20 0.84 3.62 5.53
N GLU A 21 0.87 3.56 6.86
CA GLU A 21 1.60 4.51 7.71
C GLU A 21 3.12 4.44 7.47
N ILE A 22 3.67 3.23 7.45
CA ILE A 22 5.11 3.01 7.21
C ILE A 22 5.50 3.56 5.84
N ILE A 23 4.79 3.21 4.77
CA ILE A 23 5.14 3.64 3.42
C ILE A 23 5.01 5.15 3.26
N ASN A 24 3.94 5.75 3.79
CA ASN A 24 3.73 7.21 3.68
C ASN A 24 4.69 8.02 4.57
N SER A 25 5.38 7.39 5.53
CA SER A 25 6.45 8.05 6.30
C SER A 25 7.74 8.27 5.48
N HIS A 26 7.91 7.56 4.37
CA HIS A 26 9.09 7.68 3.51
C HIS A 26 8.89 8.81 2.48
N SER A 27 9.85 9.74 2.40
CA SER A 27 9.72 10.96 1.58
C SER A 27 9.64 10.71 0.06
N ASP A 28 10.15 9.57 -0.38
CA ASP A 28 10.25 9.13 -1.77
C ASP A 28 9.16 8.14 -2.18
N MET A 29 8.24 7.79 -1.27
CA MET A 29 7.20 6.78 -1.50
C MET A 29 5.79 7.31 -1.22
N GLU A 30 4.79 6.61 -1.77
CA GLU A 30 3.37 6.88 -1.54
C GLU A 30 2.55 5.59 -1.67
N MET A 31 1.73 5.28 -0.67
CA MET A 31 0.76 4.19 -0.74
C MET A 31 -0.46 4.66 -1.53
N VAL A 32 -0.62 4.15 -2.75
CA VAL A 32 -1.69 4.58 -3.67
C VAL A 32 -2.95 3.74 -3.56
N ALA A 33 -2.84 2.52 -3.04
CA ALA A 33 -3.97 1.62 -2.82
C ALA A 33 -3.57 0.48 -1.87
N THR A 34 -4.58 -0.20 -1.33
CA THR A 34 -4.40 -1.49 -0.63
C THR A 34 -5.49 -2.45 -1.08
N ALA A 35 -5.20 -3.74 -1.12
CA ALA A 35 -6.13 -4.79 -1.52
C ALA A 35 -6.11 -5.96 -0.51
N PRO A 36 -7.26 -6.60 -0.25
CA PRO A 36 -7.33 -7.77 0.63
C PRO A 36 -6.82 -9.06 -0.04
N ASP A 37 -6.79 -9.10 -1.38
CA ASP A 37 -6.43 -10.28 -2.16
C ASP A 37 -5.93 -9.90 -3.58
N PRO A 38 -5.35 -10.84 -4.33
CA PRO A 38 -4.80 -10.58 -5.67
C PRO A 38 -5.84 -10.27 -6.75
N LEU A 39 -7.10 -10.70 -6.59
CA LEU A 39 -8.14 -10.43 -7.58
C LEU A 39 -8.54 -8.96 -7.50
N VAL A 40 -8.74 -8.43 -6.29
CA VAL A 40 -9.02 -7.02 -6.06
C VAL A 40 -7.82 -6.14 -6.43
N ALA A 41 -6.59 -6.63 -6.24
CA ALA A 41 -5.37 -5.87 -6.57
C ALA A 41 -5.15 -5.65 -8.08
N ARG A 42 -5.75 -6.50 -8.92
CA ARG A 42 -5.57 -6.48 -10.38
C ARG A 42 -6.50 -5.47 -11.07
N ASP A 43 -7.71 -5.31 -10.55
CA ASP A 43 -8.79 -4.52 -11.15
C ASP A 43 -8.73 -3.05 -10.68
#